data_AF-A0AA37WX90-F1
#
_entry.id   AF-A0AA37WX90-F1
#
_cell.length_a   1.000
_cell.length_b   1.000
_cell.length_c   1.000
_cell.angle_alpha   90.00
_cell.angle_beta   90.00
_cell.angle_gamma   90.00
#
_symmetry.space_group_name_H-M   'P 1'
#
loop_
_entity.id
_entity.type
_entity.pdbx_description
1 polymer ?
#
loop_
_entity_poly.entity_id
_entity_poly.type
_entity_poly.pdbx_seq_one_letter_code
_entity_poly.pdbx_strand_id
1 'polypeptide(L)'
;MSLLAITFPIFVILINRFVYGQAIVATKLFGLVLVLFGVITLLCDADWSLLTQLEFATGDLLMLVAAFSFAVYSMMLAKRPSEVSGAPLQLGCFIIGWFMLLPFYGVERALVGDYQIDSQAWLSILYIGIAASLISYLLWGYAISKIGAEQAGFIYYLLPLFSAALSVVLLGETIHGWEVGCGLIIIVGILVSQWPKHAKKKD
;
A
#
# COMPACT_ATOMS: atom_id res chain seq x y z
N MET A 1 2.80 -1.86 13.78
CA MET A 1 2.58 -0.71 12.88
C MET A 1 2.63 -1.07 11.39
N SER A 2 3.74 -1.57 10.83
CA SER A 2 3.86 -1.88 9.38
C SER A 2 2.88 -2.96 8.88
N LEU A 3 2.55 -3.95 9.73
CA LEU A 3 1.60 -5.02 9.41
C LEU A 3 0.17 -4.55 9.14
N LEU A 4 -0.24 -3.38 9.65
CA LEU A 4 -1.57 -2.85 9.38
C LEU A 4 -1.64 -2.15 8.03
N ALA A 5 -0.54 -1.58 7.54
CA ALA A 5 -0.49 -0.94 6.22
C ALA A 5 -0.79 -1.93 5.08
N ILE A 6 -0.41 -3.19 5.25
CA ILE A 6 -0.62 -4.26 4.25
C ILE A 6 -2.07 -4.78 4.23
N THR A 7 -2.97 -4.22 5.04
CA THR A 7 -4.42 -4.55 5.05
C THR A 7 -5.20 -3.81 3.96
N PHE A 8 -4.64 -2.74 3.38
CA PHE A 8 -5.28 -1.98 2.31
C PHE A 8 -5.81 -2.85 1.15
N PRO A 9 -5.03 -3.79 0.56
CA PRO A 9 -5.52 -4.62 -0.53
C PRO A 9 -6.62 -5.60 -0.10
N ILE A 10 -6.63 -6.01 1.18
CA ILE A 10 -7.72 -6.82 1.75
C ILE A 10 -9.02 -6.01 1.73
N PHE A 11 -8.99 -4.75 2.16
CA PHE A 11 -10.16 -3.88 2.10
C PHE A 11 -10.65 -3.66 0.67
N VAL A 12 -9.75 -3.53 -0.32
CA VAL A 12 -10.15 -3.45 -1.74
C VAL A 12 -10.94 -4.70 -2.17
N ILE A 13 -10.47 -5.90 -1.82
CA ILE A 13 -11.17 -7.16 -2.12
C ILE A 13 -12.54 -7.21 -1.43
N LEU A 14 -12.60 -6.83 -0.14
CA LEU A 14 -13.85 -6.81 0.63
C LEU A 14 -14.86 -5.81 0.05
N ILE A 15 -14.42 -4.60 -0.32
CA ILE A 15 -15.27 -3.60 -0.97
C ILE A 15 -15.79 -4.14 -2.30
N ASN A 16 -14.94 -4.77 -3.13
CA ASN A 16 -15.37 -5.41 -4.37
C ASN A 16 -16.45 -6.48 -4.15
N ARG A 17 -16.32 -7.27 -3.08
CA ARG A 17 -17.30 -8.30 -2.72
C ARG A 17 -18.62 -7.70 -2.25
N PHE A 18 -18.59 -6.80 -1.27
CA PHE A 18 -19.79 -6.34 -0.58
C PHE A 18 -20.50 -5.18 -1.28
N VAL A 19 -19.76 -4.27 -1.91
CA VAL A 19 -20.34 -3.08 -2.58
C VAL A 19 -20.65 -3.38 -4.04
N TYR A 20 -19.77 -4.11 -4.72
CA TYR A 20 -19.89 -4.36 -6.17
C TYR A 20 -20.31 -5.81 -6.51
N GLY A 21 -20.59 -6.64 -5.50
CA GLY A 21 -21.13 -7.98 -5.68
C GLY A 21 -20.20 -8.98 -6.35
N GLN A 22 -18.92 -8.65 -6.55
CA GLN A 22 -17.98 -9.53 -7.25
C GLN A 22 -17.69 -10.77 -6.40
N ALA A 23 -17.78 -11.96 -7.00
CA ALA A 23 -17.47 -13.19 -6.29
C ALA A 23 -15.96 -13.31 -6.03
N ILE A 24 -15.58 -13.63 -4.78
CA ILE A 24 -14.18 -13.92 -4.45
C ILE A 24 -13.86 -15.31 -4.98
N VAL A 25 -12.90 -15.36 -5.89
CA VAL A 25 -12.47 -16.58 -6.54
C VAL A 25 -11.49 -17.33 -5.62
N ALA A 26 -11.58 -18.66 -5.54
CA ALA A 26 -10.69 -19.47 -4.71
C ALA A 26 -9.19 -19.24 -4.99
N THR A 27 -8.80 -19.04 -6.25
CA THR A 27 -7.42 -18.71 -6.63
C THR A 27 -6.96 -17.37 -6.03
N LYS A 28 -7.84 -16.36 -6.02
CA LYS A 28 -7.58 -15.06 -5.37
C LYS A 28 -7.39 -15.22 -3.87
N LEU A 29 -8.24 -16.00 -3.20
CA LEU A 29 -8.12 -16.22 -1.76
C LEU A 29 -6.83 -16.97 -1.41
N PHE A 30 -6.50 -18.03 -2.15
CA PHE A 30 -5.28 -18.80 -1.94
C PHE A 30 -4.03 -17.95 -2.22
N GLY A 31 -4.03 -17.19 -3.31
CA GLY A 31 -2.96 -16.23 -3.61
C GLY A 31 -2.80 -15.18 -2.52
N LEU A 32 -3.91 -14.62 -2.01
CA LEU A 32 -3.87 -13.67 -0.88
C LEU A 32 -3.25 -14.27 0.37
N VAL A 33 -3.61 -15.51 0.73
CA VAL A 33 -3.02 -16.21 1.88
C VAL A 33 -1.52 -16.39 1.71
N LEU A 34 -1.07 -16.82 0.52
CA LEU A 34 0.36 -16.95 0.22
C LEU A 34 1.10 -15.62 0.34
N VAL A 35 0.54 -14.56 -0.24
CA VAL A 35 1.13 -13.22 -0.19
C VAL A 35 1.22 -12.72 1.25
N LEU A 36 0.13 -12.81 2.03
CA LEU A 36 0.13 -12.39 3.42
C LEU A 36 1.12 -13.19 4.25
N PHE A 37 1.21 -14.51 4.04
CA PHE A 37 2.21 -15.34 4.70
C PHE A 37 3.63 -14.85 4.40
N GLY A 38 3.97 -14.65 3.12
CA GLY A 38 5.30 -14.17 2.73
C GLY A 38 5.61 -12.78 3.27
N VAL A 39 4.67 -11.84 3.21
CA VAL A 39 4.85 -10.46 3.70
C VAL A 39 4.99 -10.43 5.22
N ILE A 40 4.14 -11.16 5.96
CA ILE A 40 4.22 -11.20 7.43
C ILE A 40 5.54 -11.84 7.86
N THR A 41 5.94 -12.96 7.22
CA THR A 41 7.23 -13.61 7.52
C THR A 41 8.39 -12.66 7.27
N LEU A 42 8.34 -11.89 6.16
CA LEU A 42 9.37 -10.91 5.82
C LEU A 42 9.44 -9.77 6.83
N LEU A 43 8.29 -9.23 7.25
CA LEU A 43 8.23 -8.10 8.19
C LEU A 43 8.53 -8.48 9.64
N CYS A 44 8.46 -9.77 9.98
CA CYS A 44 8.78 -10.28 11.32
C CYS A 44 10.18 -10.92 11.40
N ASP A 45 11.03 -10.73 10.40
CA ASP A 45 12.37 -11.34 10.35
C ASP A 45 12.37 -12.87 10.57
N ALA A 46 11.33 -13.55 10.05
CA ALA A 46 11.01 -14.96 10.31
C ALA A 46 10.79 -15.36 11.78
N ASP A 47 10.78 -14.41 12.72
CA ASP A 47 10.43 -14.62 14.12
C ASP A 47 8.93 -14.39 14.36
N TRP A 48 8.16 -15.47 14.25
CA TRP A 48 6.71 -15.46 14.49
C TRP A 48 6.33 -15.21 15.96
N SER A 49 7.28 -15.31 16.90
CA SER A 49 6.99 -14.99 18.31
C SER A 49 6.67 -13.51 18.50
N LEU A 50 7.20 -12.63 17.64
CA LEU A 50 6.91 -11.20 17.64
C LEU A 50 5.41 -10.90 17.45
N LEU A 51 4.68 -11.75 16.71
CA LEU A 51 3.23 -11.57 16.53
C LEU A 51 2.45 -11.77 17.83
N THR A 52 2.94 -12.63 18.72
CA THR A 52 2.29 -12.89 20.01
C THR A 52 2.55 -11.79 21.04
N GLN A 53 3.55 -10.95 20.79
CA GLN A 53 3.93 -9.81 21.62
C GLN A 53 3.37 -8.48 21.08
N LEU A 54 2.53 -8.52 20.04
CA LEU A 54 1.92 -7.32 19.49
C LEU A 54 0.96 -6.69 20.51
N GLU A 55 1.34 -5.52 21.02
CA GLU A 55 0.46 -4.67 21.81
C GLU A 55 -0.29 -3.69 20.90
N PHE A 56 -1.59 -3.54 21.15
CA PHE A 56 -2.40 -2.54 20.46
C PHE A 56 -2.02 -1.15 20.98
N ALA A 57 -1.43 -0.34 20.10
CA ALA A 57 -1.17 1.05 20.35
C ALA A 57 -2.30 1.93 19.81
N THR A 58 -2.46 3.11 20.37
CA THR A 58 -3.49 4.09 19.98
C THR A 58 -3.46 4.43 18.48
N GLY A 59 -2.28 4.33 17.85
CA GLY A 59 -2.08 4.57 16.42
C GLY A 59 -2.60 3.46 15.49
N ASP A 60 -2.85 2.24 16.01
CA ASP A 60 -3.23 1.10 15.18
C ASP A 60 -4.62 1.28 14.55
N LEU A 61 -5.57 1.80 15.32
CA LEU A 61 -6.92 2.08 14.81
C LEU A 61 -6.88 3.17 13.72
N LEU A 62 -6.07 4.21 13.93
CA LEU A 62 -5.87 5.26 12.92
C LEU A 62 -5.25 4.69 11.64
N MET A 63 -4.31 3.77 11.74
CA MET A 63 -3.72 3.09 10.59
C MET A 63 -4.73 2.24 9.83
N LEU A 64 -5.62 1.52 10.54
CA LEU A 64 -6.70 0.76 9.90
C LEU A 64 -7.68 1.67 9.16
N VAL A 65 -8.06 2.80 9.76
CA VAL A 65 -8.91 3.81 9.11
C VAL A 65 -8.21 4.41 7.89
N ALA A 66 -6.91 4.66 7.96
CA ALA A 66 -6.12 5.14 6.84
C ALA A 66 -6.08 4.10 5.70
N ALA A 67 -5.82 2.83 6.01
CA ALA A 67 -5.80 1.74 5.02
C ALA A 67 -7.18 1.54 4.37
N PHE A 68 -8.26 1.60 5.14
CA PHE A 68 -9.62 1.56 4.62
C PHE A 68 -9.93 2.76 3.73
N SER A 69 -9.56 3.97 4.16
CA SER A 69 -9.76 5.20 3.36
C SER A 69 -9.00 5.13 2.05
N PHE A 70 -7.77 4.60 2.05
CA PHE A 70 -6.99 4.40 0.84
C PHE A 70 -7.61 3.34 -0.10
N ALA A 71 -8.26 2.31 0.45
CA ALA A 71 -9.03 1.32 -0.32
C ALA A 71 -10.24 1.97 -1.00
N VAL A 72 -11.01 2.77 -0.28
CA VAL A 72 -12.13 3.53 -0.83
C VAL A 72 -11.65 4.49 -1.92
N TYR A 73 -10.60 5.27 -1.67
CA TYR A 73 -10.00 6.17 -2.67
C TYR A 73 -9.60 5.41 -3.94
N SER A 74 -8.90 4.29 -3.80
CA SER A 74 -8.44 3.50 -4.95
C SER A 74 -9.60 2.92 -5.76
N MET A 75 -10.67 2.51 -5.09
CA MET A 75 -11.90 2.04 -5.74
C MET A 75 -12.64 3.17 -6.47
N MET A 76 -12.75 4.35 -5.85
CA MET A 76 -13.33 5.53 -6.48
C MET A 76 -12.50 5.96 -7.69
N LEU A 77 -11.18 5.91 -7.59
CA LEU A 77 -10.26 6.24 -8.68
C LEU A 77 -10.39 5.25 -9.84
N ALA A 78 -10.57 3.96 -9.54
CA ALA A 78 -10.81 2.92 -10.56
C ALA A 78 -12.11 3.12 -11.33
N LYS A 79 -13.10 3.78 -10.71
CA LYS A 79 -14.42 4.05 -11.27
C LYS A 79 -14.63 5.51 -11.66
N ARG A 80 -13.56 6.30 -11.71
CA ARG A 80 -13.66 7.71 -12.07
C ARG A 80 -14.22 7.84 -13.49
N PRO A 81 -15.16 8.78 -13.73
CA PRO A 81 -15.64 9.07 -15.07
C PRO A 81 -14.49 9.47 -16.00
N SER A 82 -14.54 9.09 -17.27
CA SER A 82 -13.49 9.40 -18.26
C SER A 82 -13.32 10.89 -18.49
N GLU A 83 -14.35 11.68 -18.23
CA GLU A 83 -14.38 13.14 -18.36
C GLU A 83 -13.55 13.82 -17.28
N VAL A 84 -13.34 13.15 -16.14
CA VAL A 84 -12.55 13.67 -15.03
C VAL A 84 -11.09 13.31 -15.24
N SER A 85 -10.28 14.29 -15.64
CA SER A 85 -8.83 14.11 -15.77
C SER A 85 -8.18 13.78 -14.42
N GLY A 86 -7.20 12.86 -14.43
CA GLY A 86 -6.61 12.31 -13.20
C GLY A 86 -5.69 13.31 -12.49
N ALA A 87 -4.94 14.10 -13.24
CA ALA A 87 -3.99 15.07 -12.66
C ALA A 87 -4.70 16.23 -11.92
N PRO A 88 -5.76 16.87 -12.46
CA PRO A 88 -6.53 17.86 -11.71
C PRO A 88 -7.20 17.30 -10.45
N LEU A 89 -7.73 16.07 -10.53
CA LEU A 89 -8.30 15.38 -9.36
C LEU A 89 -7.23 15.21 -8.27
N GLN A 90 -6.05 14.70 -8.64
CA GLN A 90 -4.95 14.51 -7.71
C GLN A 90 -4.47 15.83 -7.09
N LEU A 91 -4.36 16.89 -7.90
CA LEU A 91 -4.00 18.22 -7.42
C LEU A 91 -5.03 18.75 -6.42
N GLY A 92 -6.33 18.59 -6.69
CA GLY A 92 -7.39 18.94 -5.77
C GLY A 92 -7.28 18.19 -4.43
N CYS A 93 -7.03 16.88 -4.47
CA CYS A 93 -6.78 16.08 -3.27
C CYS A 93 -5.57 16.58 -2.47
N PHE A 94 -4.47 16.94 -3.13
CA PHE A 94 -3.28 17.47 -2.45
C PHE A 94 -3.51 18.85 -1.84
N ILE A 95 -4.23 19.75 -2.52
CA ILE A 95 -4.58 21.07 -1.97
C ILE A 95 -5.47 20.92 -0.75
N ILE A 96 -6.52 20.10 -0.84
CA ILE A 96 -7.42 19.84 0.29
C ILE A 96 -6.64 19.20 1.45
N GLY A 97 -5.82 18.18 1.16
CA GLY A 97 -4.97 17.52 2.16
C GLY A 97 -4.01 18.48 2.85
N TRP A 98 -3.37 19.39 2.09
CA TRP A 98 -2.53 20.45 2.65
C TRP A 98 -3.31 21.30 3.65
N PHE A 99 -4.49 21.80 3.27
CA PHE A 99 -5.32 22.61 4.17
C PHE A 99 -5.77 21.84 5.40
N MET A 100 -6.10 20.56 5.26
CA MET A 100 -6.46 19.70 6.39
C MET A 100 -5.29 19.46 7.35
N LEU A 101 -4.05 19.45 6.87
CA LEU A 101 -2.85 19.25 7.69
C LEU A 101 -2.36 20.53 8.39
N LEU A 102 -2.67 21.72 7.86
CA LEU A 102 -2.28 23.01 8.47
C LEU A 102 -2.63 23.17 9.97
N PRO A 103 -3.85 22.86 10.45
CA PRO A 103 -4.15 22.98 11.88
C PRO A 103 -3.32 22.01 12.73
N PHE A 104 -3.04 20.79 12.24
CA PHE A 104 -2.19 19.83 12.96
C PHE A 104 -0.75 20.30 13.04
N TYR A 105 -0.21 20.86 11.95
CA TYR A 105 1.10 21.50 11.96
C TYR A 105 1.17 22.65 12.97
N GLY A 106 0.12 23.48 13.05
CA GLY A 106 0.03 24.56 14.05
C GLY A 106 0.03 24.04 15.49
N VAL A 107 -0.72 22.97 15.77
CA VAL A 107 -0.77 22.32 17.09
C VAL A 107 0.59 21.70 17.44
N GLU A 108 1.20 20.98 16.51
CA GLU A 108 2.52 20.38 16.71
C GLU A 108 3.57 21.44 17.03
N ARG A 109 3.61 22.52 16.25
CA ARG A 109 4.53 23.64 16.47
C ARG A 109 4.32 24.30 17.84
N ALA A 110 3.08 24.40 18.31
CA ALA A 110 2.77 24.94 19.63
C ALA A 110 3.20 24.02 20.78
N LEU A 111 3.17 22.70 20.59
CA LEU A 111 3.51 21.72 21.62
C LEU A 111 5.00 21.38 21.66
N VAL A 112 5.65 21.28 20.50
CA VAL A 112 7.02 20.77 20.33
C VAL A 112 8.01 21.90 20.08
N GLY A 113 7.56 23.05 19.56
CA GLY A 113 8.38 24.20 19.23
C GLY A 113 8.83 24.25 17.77
N ASP A 114 9.80 25.11 17.49
CA ASP A 114 10.34 25.29 16.13
C ASP A 114 11.38 24.22 15.78
N TYR A 115 11.29 23.72 14.56
CA TYR A 115 12.26 22.78 13.99
C TYR A 115 13.36 23.54 13.24
N GLN A 116 14.63 23.20 13.53
CA GLN A 116 15.77 23.63 12.72
C GLN A 116 15.81 22.77 11.45
N ILE A 117 15.41 23.33 10.31
CA ILE A 117 15.44 22.63 9.02
C ILE A 117 16.81 22.88 8.38
N ASP A 118 17.66 21.86 8.41
CA ASP A 118 18.95 21.88 7.70
C ASP A 118 18.79 21.55 6.20
N SER A 119 19.90 21.60 5.46
CA SER A 119 19.90 21.29 4.03
C SER A 119 19.49 19.84 3.73
N GLN A 120 19.79 18.90 4.63
CA GLN A 120 19.44 17.48 4.47
C GLN A 120 17.94 17.24 4.65
N ALA A 121 17.32 17.92 5.61
CA ALA A 121 15.88 17.92 5.83
C ALA A 121 15.15 18.49 4.60
N TRP A 122 15.64 19.58 4.01
CA TRP A 122 15.07 20.12 2.76
C TRP A 122 15.13 19.14 1.59
N LEU A 123 16.26 18.44 1.41
CA LEU A 123 16.38 17.41 0.38
C LEU A 123 15.41 16.25 0.62
N SER A 124 15.23 15.85 1.88
CA SER A 124 14.29 14.80 2.27
C SER A 124 12.83 15.21 2.00
N ILE A 125 12.47 16.46 2.33
CA ILE A 125 11.15 17.03 2.03
C ILE A 125 10.88 17.05 0.53
N LEU A 126 11.85 17.50 -0.27
CA LEU A 126 11.72 17.52 -1.74
C LEU A 126 11.57 16.12 -2.32
N TYR A 127 12.36 15.17 -1.83
CA TYR A 127 12.26 13.77 -2.25
C TYR A 127 10.89 13.18 -1.94
N ILE A 128 10.38 13.38 -0.71
CA ILE A 128 9.08 12.87 -0.29
C ILE A 128 7.94 13.55 -1.08
N GLY A 129 8.00 14.87 -1.27
CA GLY A 129 6.98 15.62 -1.98
C GLY A 129 6.90 15.31 -3.47
N ILE A 130 8.05 15.19 -4.15
CA ILE A 130 8.09 14.99 -5.60
C ILE A 130 8.04 13.50 -5.94
N ALA A 131 9.00 12.71 -5.44
CA ALA A 131 9.15 11.32 -5.84
C ALA A 131 8.13 10.42 -5.14
N ALA A 132 8.13 10.43 -3.80
CA ALA A 132 7.28 9.52 -3.03
C ALA A 132 5.79 9.90 -3.06
N SER A 133 5.46 11.17 -3.34
CA SER A 133 4.07 11.65 -3.41
C SER A 133 3.64 11.92 -4.85
N LEU A 134 4.09 13.01 -5.48
CA LEU A 134 3.56 13.39 -6.80
C LEU A 134 3.72 12.30 -7.86
N ILE A 135 4.94 11.81 -8.08
CA ILE A 135 5.22 10.80 -9.12
C ILE A 135 4.55 9.47 -8.76
N SER A 136 4.70 9.01 -7.50
CA SER A 136 4.10 7.77 -7.03
C SER A 136 2.58 7.72 -7.21
N TYR A 137 1.86 8.79 -6.83
CA TYR A 137 0.40 8.81 -6.96
C TYR A 137 -0.07 8.95 -8.42
N LEU A 138 0.69 9.62 -9.28
CA LEU A 138 0.40 9.63 -10.73
C LEU A 138 0.54 8.23 -11.33
N LEU A 139 1.61 7.50 -10.97
CA LEU A 139 1.82 6.12 -11.40
C LEU A 139 0.77 5.17 -10.81
N TRP A 140 0.37 5.39 -9.56
CA TRP A 140 -0.70 4.65 -8.90
C TRP A 140 -2.03 4.82 -9.64
N GLY A 141 -2.41 6.07 -9.95
CA GLY A 141 -3.61 6.36 -10.72
C GLY A 141 -3.55 5.80 -12.14
N TYR A 142 -2.38 5.84 -12.78
CA TYR A 142 -2.15 5.19 -14.07
C TYR A 142 -2.34 3.67 -13.98
N ALA A 143 -1.71 3.00 -13.01
CA ALA A 143 -1.86 1.57 -12.78
C ALA A 143 -3.32 1.19 -12.54
N ILE A 144 -4.00 1.89 -11.64
CA ILE A 144 -5.43 1.67 -11.36
C ILE A 144 -6.27 1.79 -12.63
N SER A 145 -5.98 2.77 -13.50
CA SER A 145 -6.73 2.94 -14.76
C SER A 145 -6.50 1.80 -15.77
N LYS A 146 -5.38 1.08 -15.67
CA LYS A 146 -5.00 0.00 -16.60
C LYS A 146 -5.42 -1.38 -16.11
N ILE A 147 -5.25 -1.66 -14.82
CA ILE A 147 -5.41 -3.00 -14.25
C ILE A 147 -6.48 -3.07 -13.15
N GLY A 148 -7.05 -1.93 -12.76
CA GLY A 148 -8.02 -1.84 -11.66
C GLY A 148 -7.39 -1.85 -10.28
N ALA A 149 -8.16 -1.40 -9.28
CA ALA A 149 -7.69 -1.28 -7.90
C ALA A 149 -7.34 -2.61 -7.24
N GLU A 150 -8.06 -3.69 -7.56
CA GLU A 150 -7.80 -5.00 -6.95
C GLU A 150 -6.45 -5.58 -7.38
N GLN A 151 -6.18 -5.56 -8.69
CA GLN A 151 -4.90 -6.03 -9.22
C GLN A 151 -3.74 -5.16 -8.75
N ALA A 152 -3.94 -3.83 -8.75
CA ALA A 152 -2.96 -2.88 -8.23
C ALA A 152 -2.68 -3.15 -6.74
N GLY A 153 -3.71 -3.50 -5.96
CA GLY A 153 -3.58 -3.93 -4.56
C GLY A 153 -2.72 -5.18 -4.39
N PHE A 154 -2.84 -6.19 -5.26
CA PHE A 154 -1.95 -7.35 -5.21
C PHE A 154 -0.49 -6.98 -5.53
N ILE A 155 -0.27 -6.12 -6.52
CA ILE A 155 1.07 -5.62 -6.87
C ILE A 155 1.66 -4.77 -5.73
N TYR A 156 0.83 -4.08 -4.96
CA TYR A 156 1.24 -3.29 -3.79
C TYR A 156 1.99 -4.14 -2.74
N TYR A 157 1.70 -5.44 -2.65
CA TYR A 157 2.45 -6.36 -1.77
C TYR A 157 3.89 -6.62 -2.21
N LEU A 158 4.33 -6.13 -3.37
CA LEU A 158 5.74 -6.12 -3.76
C LEU A 158 6.56 -5.00 -3.10
N LEU A 159 5.92 -4.03 -2.42
CA LEU A 159 6.64 -2.93 -1.78
C LEU A 159 7.76 -3.38 -0.82
N PRO A 160 7.57 -4.38 0.05
CA PRO A 160 8.65 -4.88 0.90
C PRO A 160 9.84 -5.44 0.11
N LEU A 161 9.60 -6.07 -1.05
CA LEU A 161 10.67 -6.61 -1.91
C LEU A 161 11.47 -5.48 -2.55
N PHE A 162 10.78 -4.45 -3.07
CA PHE A 162 11.45 -3.28 -3.61
C PHE A 162 12.21 -2.52 -2.54
N SER A 163 11.66 -2.42 -1.32
CA SER A 163 12.36 -1.82 -0.17
C SER A 163 13.64 -2.59 0.14
N ALA A 164 13.57 -3.91 0.28
CA ALA A 164 14.75 -4.75 0.54
C ALA A 164 15.80 -4.64 -0.57
N ALA A 165 15.37 -4.66 -1.83
CA ALA A 165 16.27 -4.51 -2.97
C ALA A 165 16.97 -3.13 -2.99
N LEU A 166 16.22 -2.06 -2.71
CA LEU A 166 16.80 -0.72 -2.60
C LEU A 166 17.72 -0.58 -1.39
N SER A 167 17.43 -1.24 -0.27
CA SER A 167 18.33 -1.27 0.89
C SER A 167 19.68 -1.89 0.55
N VAL A 168 19.72 -2.99 -0.21
CA VAL A 168 20.99 -3.57 -0.68
C VAL A 168 21.77 -2.58 -1.54
N VAL A 169 21.09 -1.95 -2.51
CA VAL A 169 21.75 -1.09 -3.50
C VAL A 169 22.21 0.24 -2.90
N LEU A 170 21.41 0.83 -2.01
CA LEU A 170 21.65 2.18 -1.48
C LEU A 170 22.36 2.18 -0.12
N LEU A 171 22.06 1.20 0.74
CA LEU A 171 22.59 1.10 2.10
C LEU A 171 23.68 0.04 2.23
N GLY A 172 23.84 -0.85 1.24
CA GLY A 172 24.82 -1.93 1.28
C GLY A 172 24.43 -3.05 2.25
N GLU A 173 23.14 -3.16 2.59
CA GLU A 173 22.63 -4.24 3.44
C GLU A 173 22.74 -5.60 2.74
N THR A 174 22.86 -6.68 3.52
CA THR A 174 22.93 -8.04 3.00
C THR A 174 21.57 -8.72 3.08
N ILE A 175 21.09 -9.26 1.96
CA ILE A 175 19.88 -10.09 1.95
C ILE A 175 20.22 -11.52 2.39
N HIS A 176 19.46 -12.03 3.36
CA HIS A 176 19.49 -13.40 3.82
C HIS A 176 18.67 -14.32 2.91
N GLY A 177 19.04 -15.61 2.84
CA GLY A 177 18.35 -16.57 1.97
C GLY A 177 16.87 -16.77 2.28
N TRP A 178 16.46 -16.57 3.55
CA TRP A 178 15.06 -16.68 3.95
C TRP A 178 14.21 -15.51 3.40
N GLU A 179 14.77 -14.30 3.29
CA GLU A 179 14.10 -13.14 2.68
C GLU A 179 13.84 -13.36 1.19
N VAL A 180 14.79 -14.00 0.48
CA VAL A 180 14.59 -14.43 -0.91
C VAL A 180 13.43 -15.42 -1.01
N GLY A 181 13.35 -16.38 -0.08
CA GLY A 181 12.24 -17.32 0.03
C GLY A 181 10.89 -16.62 0.21
N CYS A 182 10.81 -15.64 1.13
CA CYS A 182 9.63 -14.81 1.31
C CYS A 182 9.25 -14.05 0.02
N GLY A 183 10.24 -13.48 -0.67
CA GLY A 183 10.05 -12.80 -1.94
C GLY A 183 9.45 -13.70 -3.02
N LEU A 184 9.95 -14.92 -3.15
CA LEU A 184 9.41 -15.92 -4.09
C LEU A 184 7.96 -16.29 -3.73
N ILE A 185 7.65 -16.50 -2.44
CA ILE A 185 6.29 -16.80 -1.99
C ILE A 185 5.33 -15.66 -2.35
N ILE A 186 5.75 -14.41 -2.15
CA ILE A 186 4.94 -13.23 -2.48
C ILE A 186 4.67 -13.19 -3.99
N ILE A 187 5.70 -13.36 -4.82
CA ILE A 187 5.56 -13.36 -6.28
C ILE A 187 4.63 -14.48 -6.74
N VAL A 188 4.82 -15.71 -6.23
CA VAL A 188 3.95 -16.86 -6.56
C VAL A 188 2.52 -16.60 -6.13
N GLY A 189 2.30 -16.07 -4.93
CA GLY A 189 0.97 -15.74 -4.43
C GLY A 189 0.25 -14.71 -5.30
N ILE A 190 0.98 -13.70 -5.80
CA ILE A 190 0.46 -12.72 -6.77
C ILE A 190 0.11 -13.41 -8.09
N LEU A 191 1.00 -14.24 -8.66
CA LEU A 191 0.72 -14.93 -9.92
C LEU A 191 -0.50 -15.87 -9.81
N VAL A 192 -0.63 -16.56 -8.68
CA VAL A 192 -1.76 -17.44 -8.38
C VAL A 192 -3.06 -16.65 -8.23
N SER A 193 -3.04 -15.48 -7.58
CA SER A 193 -4.25 -14.67 -7.43
C SER A 193 -4.77 -14.14 -8.77
N GLN A 194 -3.86 -13.95 -9.72
CA GLN A 194 -4.14 -13.46 -11.06
C GLN A 194 -4.46 -14.57 -12.07
N TRP A 195 -4.34 -15.83 -11.67
CA TRP A 195 -4.50 -16.95 -12.59
C TRP A 195 -5.94 -16.98 -13.17
N PRO A 196 -6.10 -16.90 -14.50
CA PRO A 196 -7.42 -16.89 -15.10
C PRO A 196 -8.13 -18.21 -14.84
N LYS A 197 -9.33 -18.15 -14.26
CA LYS A 197 -10.23 -19.29 -14.34
C LYS A 197 -10.60 -19.46 -15.81
N HIS A 198 -10.26 -20.59 -16.40
CA HIS A 198 -10.99 -21.06 -17.58
C HIS A 198 -12.47 -21.07 -17.19
N ALA A 199 -13.22 -20.09 -17.68
CA ALA A 199 -14.66 -20.08 -17.53
C ALA A 199 -15.16 -21.36 -18.21
N LYS A 200 -15.72 -22.29 -17.42
CA LYS A 200 -16.55 -23.35 -17.99
C LYS A 200 -17.58 -22.67 -18.86
N LYS A 201 -17.46 -22.88 -20.18
CA LYS A 201 -18.47 -22.54 -21.16
C LYS A 201 -19.78 -23.14 -20.64
N LYS A 202 -20.75 -22.29 -20.35
CA LYS A 202 -22.10 -22.72 -20.01
C LYS A 202 -22.72 -23.06 -21.37
N ASP A 203 -22.67 -24.33 -21.74
CA ASP A 203 -23.47 -24.88 -22.83
C ASP A 203 -24.97 -24.79 -22.48
#